data_AF-A0A6L5X742-F1
#
_entry.id   AF-A0A6L5X742-F1
#
_cell.length_a   1.000
_cell.length_b   1.000
_cell.length_c   1.000
_cell.angle_alpha   90.00
_cell.angle_beta   90.00
_cell.angle_gamma   90.00
#
_symmetry.space_group_name_H-M   'P 1'
#
loop_
_entity.id
_entity.type
_entity.pdbx_description
1 polymer ?
#
loop_
_entity_poly.entity_id
_entity_poly.type
_entity_poly.pdbx_seq_one_letter_code
_entity_poly.pdbx_strand_id
1 'polypeptide(L)'
;MSIVKYTNRQTGVVTWYESTSHYDPDTKQSRPIRKYLGKEDPVTGELIPSSGKRGRKSSSQVQDSEHHTGGPASAQDGRIQQMEKQNRDQQERIRTLEAENRQLHDTICRLGSAIEKLYSLYTSSED
;
A
#
# COMPACT_ATOMS: atom_id res chain seq x y z
N MET A 1 -2.99 -8.48 18.36
CA MET A 1 -4.11 -7.53 18.28
C MET A 1 -5.16 -8.11 17.34
N SER A 2 -6.43 -7.79 17.51
CA SER A 2 -7.53 -8.27 16.66
C SER A 2 -8.58 -7.18 16.43
N ILE A 3 -9.34 -7.25 15.33
CA ILE A 3 -10.45 -6.34 15.07
C ILE A 3 -11.74 -6.98 15.60
N VAL A 4 -12.52 -6.23 16.37
CA VAL A 4 -13.77 -6.67 16.97
C VAL A 4 -14.92 -5.78 16.51
N LYS A 5 -16.00 -6.42 16.04
CA LYS A 5 -17.25 -5.76 15.68
C LYS A 5 -18.23 -5.79 16.85
N TYR A 6 -18.88 -4.68 17.12
CA TYR A 6 -19.95 -4.57 18.10
C TYR A 6 -21.20 -4.01 17.44
N THR A 7 -22.24 -4.83 17.41
CA THR A 7 -23.56 -4.46 16.86
C THR A 7 -24.45 -3.95 17.98
N ASN A 8 -24.87 -2.70 17.87
CA ASN A 8 -25.90 -2.17 18.76
C ASN A 8 -27.25 -2.80 18.39
N ARG A 9 -27.81 -3.62 19.29
CA ARG A 9 -29.06 -4.36 19.04
C ARG A 9 -30.29 -3.47 18.83
N GLN A 10 -30.30 -2.25 19.36
CA GLN A 10 -31.44 -1.34 19.23
C GLN A 10 -31.42 -0.56 17.90
N THR A 11 -30.23 -0.18 17.42
CA THR A 11 -30.07 0.68 16.24
C THR A 11 -29.53 -0.06 15.01
N GLY A 12 -29.07 -1.30 15.17
CA GLY A 12 -28.43 -2.09 14.12
C GLY A 12 -27.00 -1.62 13.76
N VAL A 13 -26.53 -0.50 14.31
CA VAL A 13 -25.24 0.09 13.95
C VAL A 13 -24.09 -0.79 14.42
N VAL A 14 -23.22 -1.18 13.48
CA VAL A 14 -21.99 -1.93 13.78
C VAL A 14 -20.82 -0.96 13.96
N THR A 15 -20.12 -1.12 15.08
CA THR A 15 -18.93 -0.33 15.45
C THR A 15 -17.71 -1.23 15.51
N TRP A 16 -16.59 -0.75 14.99
CA TRP A 16 -15.35 -1.51 14.88
C TRP A 16 -14.31 -0.98 15.87
N TYR A 17 -13.59 -1.91 16.49
CA TYR A 17 -12.53 -1.63 17.44
C TYR A 17 -11.29 -2.47 17.13
N GLU A 18 -10.12 -1.88 17.34
CA GLU A 18 -8.86 -2.60 17.44
C GLU A 18 -8.66 -3.00 18.90
N SER A 19 -8.51 -4.31 19.15
CA SER A 19 -8.42 -4.90 20.49
C SER A 19 -7.03 -5.46 20.74
N THR A 20 -6.44 -5.06 21.86
CA THR A 20 -5.13 -5.54 22.34
C THR A 20 -5.30 -6.18 23.71
N SER A 21 -4.91 -7.44 23.86
CA SER A 21 -4.91 -8.08 25.17
C SER A 21 -3.82 -7.46 26.04
N HIS A 22 -4.19 -6.95 27.20
CA HIS A 22 -3.28 -6.43 28.21
C HIS A 22 -3.48 -7.21 29.51
N TYR A 23 -2.39 -7.56 30.19
CA TYR A 23 -2.46 -8.18 31.52
C TYR A 23 -2.42 -7.09 32.57
N ASP A 24 -3.45 -7.01 33.40
CA ASP A 24 -3.50 -6.09 34.53
C ASP A 24 -2.89 -6.77 35.77
N PRO A 25 -1.71 -6.32 36.26
CA PRO A 25 -1.02 -6.98 37.36
C PRO A 25 -1.72 -6.82 38.70
N ASP A 26 -2.50 -5.75 38.90
CA ASP A 26 -3.18 -5.49 40.18
C ASP A 26 -4.39 -6.40 40.35
N THR A 27 -5.21 -6.49 39.30
CA THR A 27 -6.39 -7.37 39.29
C THR A 27 -6.08 -8.81 38.88
N LYS A 28 -4.84 -9.09 38.45
CA LYS A 28 -4.37 -10.39 37.93
C LYS A 28 -5.27 -10.98 36.86
N GLN A 29 -5.81 -10.13 36.00
CA GLN A 29 -6.75 -10.51 34.94
C GLN A 29 -6.29 -9.99 33.59
N SER A 30 -6.52 -10.77 32.53
CA SER A 30 -6.36 -10.28 31.17
C SER A 30 -7.56 -9.40 30.81
N ARG A 31 -7.29 -8.15 30.43
CA ARG A 31 -8.31 -7.18 30.01
C ARG A 31 -7.93 -6.60 28.65
N PRO A 32 -8.85 -6.59 27.67
CA PRO A 32 -8.57 -6.01 26.37
C PRO A 32 -8.64 -4.48 26.45
N ILE A 33 -7.62 -3.81 25.94
CA ILE A 33 -7.64 -2.38 25.63
C ILE A 33 -8.15 -2.22 24.20
N ARG A 34 -9.21 -1.42 24.04
CA ARG A 34 -9.89 -1.23 22.75
C ARG A 34 -9.73 0.19 22.24
N LYS A 35 -9.29 0.33 20.99
CA LYS A 35 -9.23 1.59 20.25
C LYS A 35 -10.37 1.62 19.24
N TYR A 36 -11.18 2.67 19.28
CA TYR A 36 -12.28 2.85 18.33
C TYR A 36 -11.73 3.13 16.93
N LEU A 37 -12.14 2.32 15.95
CA LEU A 37 -11.71 2.47 14.56
C LEU A 37 -12.75 3.21 13.72
N GLY A 38 -14.05 2.96 13.93
CA GLY A 38 -15.09 3.51 13.08
C GLY A 38 -16.42 2.76 13.13
N LYS A 39 -17.29 3.03 12.15
CA LYS A 39 -18.57 2.34 11.96
C LYS A 39 -18.55 1.52 10.68
N GLU A 40 -19.39 0.51 10.59
CA GLU A 40 -19.65 -0.20 9.34
C GLU A 40 -20.65 0.60 8.50
N ASP A 41 -20.39 0.69 7.20
CA ASP A 41 -21.37 1.16 6.23
C ASP A 41 -22.50 0.12 6.12
N PRO A 42 -23.77 0.50 6.33
CA PRO A 42 -24.89 -0.43 6.21
C PRO A 42 -25.08 -1.01 4.81
N VAL A 43 -24.56 -0.37 3.75
CA VAL A 43 -24.75 -0.83 2.37
C VAL A 43 -23.58 -1.69 1.91
N THR A 44 -22.34 -1.23 2.13
CA THR A 44 -21.13 -1.90 1.62
C THR A 44 -20.55 -2.91 2.60
N GLY A 45 -20.87 -2.81 3.90
CA GLY A 45 -20.22 -3.61 4.95
C GLY A 45 -18.77 -3.20 5.22
N GLU A 46 -18.30 -2.13 4.58
CA GLU A 46 -16.93 -1.63 4.74
C GLU A 46 -16.79 -0.77 6.00
N LEU A 47 -15.57 -0.69 6.52
CA LEU A 47 -15.25 0.16 7.66
C LEU A 47 -15.16 1.62 7.21
N ILE A 48 -16.07 2.45 7.72
CA ILE A 48 -15.97 3.90 7.68
C ILE A 48 -15.12 4.34 8.88
N PRO A 49 -13.85 4.74 8.68
CA PRO A 49 -12.96 5.11 9.77
C PRO A 49 -13.47 6.36 10.48
N SER A 50 -13.33 6.39 11.79
CA SER A 50 -13.56 7.57 12.59
C SER A 50 -12.47 8.58 12.27
N SER A 51 -12.75 9.54 11.38
CA SER A 51 -11.87 10.68 11.11
C SER A 51 -11.50 11.31 12.45
N GLY A 52 -10.24 11.18 12.87
CA GLY A 52 -9.78 11.28 14.26
C GLY A 52 -9.99 12.62 14.98
N LYS A 53 -11.24 13.05 15.18
CA LYS A 53 -11.59 14.23 15.96
C LYS A 53 -12.97 14.08 16.60
N ARG A 54 -12.96 13.62 17.85
CA ARG A 54 -14.03 13.89 18.82
C ARG A 54 -13.38 14.46 20.07
N GLY A 55 -13.17 15.77 20.04
CA GLY A 55 -12.83 16.64 21.16
C GLY A 55 -13.68 17.90 21.06
N ARG A 56 -14.05 18.49 22.21
CA ARG A 56 -14.91 19.66 22.38
C ARG A 56 -14.75 20.67 21.23
N LYS A 57 -15.82 20.91 20.45
CA LYS A 57 -15.85 22.01 19.48
C LYS A 57 -15.72 23.31 20.28
N SER A 58 -14.66 24.08 20.11
CA SER A 58 -14.73 25.50 20.44
C SER A 58 -15.86 26.08 19.60
N SER A 59 -16.72 26.88 20.23
CA SER A 59 -17.90 27.47 19.62
C SER A 59 -17.50 28.40 18.48
N SER A 60 -17.33 27.85 17.28
CA SER A 60 -17.24 28.61 16.03
C SER A 60 -17.53 27.65 14.89
N GLN A 61 -18.69 27.90 14.26
CA GLN A 61 -19.11 27.42 12.94
C GLN A 61 -19.62 25.97 12.85
N VAL A 62 -20.95 25.91 12.90
CA VAL A 62 -21.78 24.95 12.18
C VAL A 62 -21.81 25.38 10.72
N GLN A 63 -21.30 24.56 9.79
CA GLN A 63 -21.92 24.28 8.47
C GLN A 63 -21.50 22.89 8.00
N ASP A 64 -22.38 22.30 7.19
CA ASP A 64 -22.58 20.89 6.90
C ASP A 64 -21.54 20.22 5.99
N SER A 65 -21.65 18.90 5.96
CA SER A 65 -21.00 17.92 5.11
C SER A 65 -20.86 18.33 3.64
N GLU A 66 -19.62 18.34 3.15
CA GLU A 66 -19.19 17.89 1.83
C GLU A 66 -17.64 17.86 1.80
N HIS A 67 -17.05 16.76 1.34
CA HIS A 67 -15.62 16.55 1.02
C HIS A 67 -14.54 17.23 1.90
N HIS A 68 -13.89 16.47 2.79
CA HIS A 68 -12.62 16.89 3.40
C HIS A 68 -11.44 16.73 2.42
N THR A 69 -11.32 17.68 1.48
CA THR A 69 -10.05 18.08 0.85
C THR A 69 -9.82 19.54 1.17
N GLY A 70 -9.05 19.84 2.22
CA GLY A 70 -8.87 21.22 2.66
C GLY A 70 -7.79 21.40 3.72
N GLY A 71 -6.55 21.07 3.39
CA GLY A 71 -5.36 21.56 4.11
C GLY A 71 -4.06 20.77 3.82
N PRO A 72 -2.89 21.44 3.77
CA PRO A 72 -2.52 22.40 2.73
C PRO A 72 -2.25 21.63 1.42
N ALA A 73 -3.14 21.76 0.44
CA ALA A 73 -3.00 21.10 -0.86
C ALA A 73 -1.59 21.32 -1.45
N SER A 74 -1.02 22.52 -1.32
CA SER A 74 0.31 22.85 -1.88
C SER A 74 1.48 21.98 -1.40
N ALA A 75 1.50 21.53 -0.13
CA ALA A 75 2.59 20.70 0.38
C ALA A 75 2.41 19.22 -0.02
N GLN A 76 1.15 18.77 -0.10
CA GLN A 76 0.83 17.42 -0.58
C GLN A 76 1.04 17.33 -2.10
N ASP A 77 0.64 18.36 -2.85
CA ASP A 77 0.83 18.49 -4.30
C ASP A 77 2.32 18.48 -4.66
N GLY A 78 3.16 19.22 -3.92
CA GLY A 78 4.62 19.19 -4.13
C GLY A 78 5.21 17.79 -3.92
N ARG A 79 4.73 17.06 -2.90
CA ARG A 79 5.16 15.67 -2.66
C ARG A 79 4.67 14.72 -3.75
N ILE A 80 3.45 14.89 -4.25
CA ILE A 80 2.90 14.12 -5.37
C ILE A 80 3.76 14.34 -6.62
N GLN A 81 4.03 15.59 -6.98
CA GLN A 81 4.89 15.93 -8.13
C GLN A 81 6.30 15.34 -8.00
N GLN A 82 6.87 15.37 -6.79
CA GLN A 82 8.18 14.77 -6.52
C GLN A 82 8.14 13.24 -6.70
N MET A 83 7.12 12.56 -6.17
CA MET A 83 6.96 11.11 -6.34
C MET A 83 6.71 10.73 -7.80
N GLU A 84 5.92 11.51 -8.54
CA GLU A 84 5.69 11.30 -9.98
C GLU A 84 6.97 11.48 -10.79
N LYS A 85 7.81 12.46 -10.44
CA LYS A 85 9.13 12.61 -11.05
C LYS A 85 10.02 11.39 -10.75
N GLN A 86 10.10 10.96 -9.50
CA GLN A 86 10.87 9.77 -9.13
C GLN A 86 10.38 8.51 -9.86
N ASN A 87 9.07 8.32 -9.99
CA ASN A 87 8.51 7.21 -10.74
C ASN A 87 8.89 7.26 -12.22
N ARG A 88 8.85 8.45 -12.85
CA ARG A 88 9.30 8.62 -14.24
C ARG A 88 10.78 8.28 -14.40
N ASP A 89 11.63 8.84 -13.55
CA ASP A 89 13.08 8.59 -13.58
C ASP A 89 13.39 7.09 -13.38
N GLN A 90 12.67 6.43 -12.46
CA GLN A 90 12.78 4.98 -12.23
C GLN A 90 12.32 4.17 -13.45
N GLN A 91 11.21 4.55 -14.08
CA GLN A 91 10.73 3.88 -15.30
C GLN A 91 11.71 4.03 -16.46
N GLU A 92 12.33 5.19 -16.62
CA GLU A 92 13.39 5.40 -17.61
C GLU A 92 14.60 4.49 -17.34
N ARG A 93 15.07 4.42 -16.09
CA ARG A 93 16.17 3.54 -15.71
C ARG A 93 15.87 2.07 -15.95
N ILE A 94 14.64 1.63 -15.66
CA ILE A 94 14.20 0.27 -15.95
C ILE A 94 14.26 0.01 -17.45
N ARG A 95 13.72 0.92 -18.27
CA ARG A 95 13.74 0.78 -19.74
C ARG A 95 15.17 0.70 -20.30
N THR A 96 16.10 1.51 -19.79
CA THR A 96 17.49 1.46 -20.24
C THR A 96 18.16 0.15 -19.88
N LEU A 97 17.99 -0.31 -18.63
CA LEU A 97 18.58 -1.57 -18.16
C LEU A 97 17.98 -2.77 -18.90
N GLU A 98 16.69 -2.75 -19.19
CA GLU A 98 16.04 -3.78 -20.01
C GLU A 98 16.57 -3.79 -21.44
N ALA A 99 16.84 -2.62 -22.04
CA ALA A 99 17.44 -2.54 -23.36
C ALA A 99 18.87 -3.09 -23.39
N GLU A 100 19.69 -2.75 -22.39
CA GLU A 100 21.04 -3.30 -22.23
C GLU A 100 20.99 -4.82 -22.05
N ASN A 101 20.11 -5.32 -21.19
CA ASN A 101 19.94 -6.77 -20.99
C ASN A 101 19.51 -7.49 -22.28
N ARG A 102 18.61 -6.90 -23.07
CA ARG A 102 18.24 -7.44 -24.39
C ARG A 102 19.45 -7.51 -25.32
N GLN A 103 20.24 -6.43 -25.40
CA GLN A 103 21.45 -6.40 -26.23
C GLN A 103 22.46 -7.47 -25.78
N LEU A 104 22.71 -7.60 -24.48
CA LEU A 104 23.59 -8.63 -23.95
C LEU A 104 23.10 -10.03 -24.32
N HIS A 105 21.80 -10.31 -24.16
CA HIS A 105 21.21 -11.57 -24.60
C HIS A 105 21.42 -11.83 -26.09
N ASP A 106 21.19 -10.83 -26.95
CA ASP A 106 21.41 -10.96 -28.39
C ASP A 106 22.88 -11.26 -28.71
N THR A 107 23.82 -10.61 -28.02
CA THR A 107 25.25 -10.88 -28.22
C THR A 107 25.62 -12.31 -27.81
N ILE A 108 25.09 -12.79 -26.67
CA ILE A 108 25.31 -14.15 -26.20
C ILE A 108 24.75 -15.16 -27.22
N CYS A 109 23.54 -14.94 -27.75
CA CYS A 109 22.96 -15.80 -28.78
C CYS A 109 23.81 -15.83 -30.05
N ARG A 110 24.28 -14.67 -30.53
CA ARG A 110 25.16 -14.60 -31.72
C ARG A 110 26.46 -15.34 -31.52
N LEU A 111 27.10 -15.18 -30.36
CA LEU A 111 28.33 -15.88 -30.01
C LEU A 111 28.09 -17.40 -29.93
N GLY A 112 26.99 -17.83 -29.31
CA GLY A 112 26.60 -19.24 -29.27
C GLY A 112 26.49 -19.85 -30.66
N SER A 113 25.76 -19.20 -31.57
CA SER A 113 25.63 -19.68 -32.96
C SER A 113 26.97 -19.67 -33.73
N ALA A 114 27.87 -18.73 -33.43
CA ALA A 114 29.20 -18.72 -34.04
C ALA A 114 30.06 -19.90 -33.56
N ILE A 115 29.99 -20.20 -32.26
CA ILE A 115 30.69 -21.35 -31.66
C ILE A 115 30.16 -22.66 -32.24
N GLU A 116 28.85 -22.84 -32.35
CA GLU A 116 28.24 -24.04 -32.96
C GLU A 116 28.71 -24.26 -34.40
N LYS A 117 28.78 -23.20 -35.21
CA LYS A 117 29.30 -23.27 -36.58
C LYS A 117 30.76 -23.71 -36.61
N LEU A 118 31.61 -23.11 -35.76
CA LEU A 118 33.01 -23.50 -35.68
C LEU A 118 33.17 -24.95 -35.23
N TYR A 119 32.37 -25.39 -34.26
CA TYR A 119 32.37 -26.77 -33.81
C TYR A 119 31.97 -27.73 -34.94
N SER A 120 30.90 -27.42 -35.68
CA SER A 120 30.47 -28.24 -36.83
C SER A 120 31.54 -28.36 -37.92
N LEU A 121 32.29 -27.29 -38.18
CA LEU A 121 33.39 -27.28 -39.15
C LEU A 121 34.58 -28.10 -38.66
N TYR A 122 34.89 -28.02 -37.36
CA TYR A 122 35.95 -28.79 -36.74
C TYR A 122 35.64 -30.29 -36.78
N THR A 123 34.44 -30.70 -36.36
CA THR A 123 34.02 -32.11 -36.39
C THR A 123 33.98 -32.67 -37.82
N SER A 124 33.55 -31.86 -38.80
CA SER A 124 33.55 -32.28 -40.22
C SER A 124 34.94 -32.36 -40.86
N SER A 125 36.00 -31.93 -40.16
CA SER A 125 37.39 -32.00 -40.63
C SER A 125 38.20 -33.15 -40.03
N GLU A 126 37.68 -33.81 -38.99
CA GLU A 126 38.30 -34.95 -38.32
C GLU A 126 37.79 -36.31 -38.84
N ASP A 127 36.67 -36.34 -39.58
CA ASP A 127 36.13 -37.49 -40.33
C ASP A 127 36.69 -37.54 -41.77
#